data_AF-A0AAN0J9T8-F1
#
_entry.id   AF-A0AAN0J9T8-F1
#
_cell.length_a   1.000
_cell.length_b   1.000
_cell.length_c   1.000
_cell.angle_alpha   90.00
_cell.angle_beta   90.00
_cell.angle_gamma   90.00
#
_symmetry.space_group_name_H-M   'P 1'
#
loop_
_entity.id
_entity.type
_entity.pdbx_description
1 polymer ?
#
loop_
_entity_poly.entity_id
_entity_poly.type
_entity_poly.pdbx_seq_one_letter_code
_entity_poly.pdbx_strand_id
1 'polypeptide(L)'
;MARYHIVKELLTTEKNFVKILNVIVNEFMKPLGTPGQRGGQLLTNENVKSIFGNIPDILRVHTDIMNGLEERINNWESNTCIGDILLGQSEELLRVYPPYINYFEVTKEALSSCDRQFPRFHAFLKCNESKPECGRQTLSELLITPVQRIPRIILLLQGTI
;
A
#
# COMPACT_ATOMS: atom_id res chain seq x y z
N MET A 1 6.30 -24.27 16.92
CA MET A 1 6.99 -23.01 17.28
C MET A 1 7.43 -22.21 16.06
N ALA A 2 8.25 -22.73 15.14
CA ALA A 2 8.72 -21.98 13.95
C ALA A 2 7.60 -21.39 13.09
N ARG A 3 6.56 -22.17 12.75
CA ARG A 3 5.41 -21.68 11.96
C ARG A 3 4.68 -20.50 12.59
N TYR A 4 4.43 -20.55 13.90
CA TYR A 4 3.78 -19.45 14.62
C TYR A 4 4.58 -18.15 14.53
N HIS A 5 5.91 -18.22 14.69
CA HIS A 5 6.77 -17.04 14.56
C HIS A 5 6.74 -16.45 13.15
N ILE A 6 6.78 -17.30 12.10
CA ILE A 6 6.71 -16.84 10.72
C ILE A 6 5.36 -16.18 10.42
N VAL A 7 4.26 -16.79 10.84
CA VAL A 7 2.91 -16.20 10.63
C VAL A 7 2.76 -14.90 11.41
N LYS A 8 3.30 -14.82 12.63
CA LYS A 8 3.31 -13.58 13.43
C LYS A 8 4.16 -12.49 12.79
N GLU A 9 5.30 -12.85 12.20
CA GLU A 9 6.12 -11.93 11.41
C GLU A 9 5.38 -11.46 10.15
N LEU A 10 4.72 -12.38 9.44
CA LEU A 10 3.88 -12.05 8.29
C LEU A 10 2.79 -11.04 8.68
N LEU A 11 2.03 -11.30 9.76
CA LEU A 11 1.01 -10.36 10.25
C LEU A 11 1.63 -9.01 10.63
N THR A 12 2.77 -9.00 11.32
CA THR A 12 3.43 -7.76 11.74
C THR A 12 3.86 -6.93 10.53
N THR A 13 4.46 -7.57 9.53
CA THR A 13 4.86 -6.89 8.30
C THR A 13 3.65 -6.45 7.46
N GLU A 14 2.55 -7.21 7.49
CA GLU A 14 1.30 -6.89 6.79
C GLU A 14 0.60 -5.69 7.42
N LYS A 15 0.53 -5.62 8.76
CA LYS A 15 0.05 -4.46 9.50
C LYS A 15 0.82 -3.19 9.14
N ASN A 16 2.15 -3.30 9.06
CA ASN A 16 2.99 -2.18 8.64
C ASN A 16 2.71 -1.76 7.19
N PHE A 17 2.51 -2.72 6.29
CA PHE A 17 2.18 -2.45 4.89
C PHE A 17 0.81 -1.79 4.73
N VAL A 18 -0.23 -2.32 5.37
CA VAL A 18 -1.59 -1.73 5.39
C VAL A 18 -1.56 -0.32 6.00
N LYS A 19 -0.74 -0.10 7.04
CA LYS A 19 -0.55 1.23 7.62
C LYS A 19 0.07 2.20 6.61
N ILE A 20 1.12 1.79 5.90
CA ILE A 20 1.75 2.59 4.84
C ILE A 20 0.73 2.94 3.75
N LEU A 21 -0.02 1.96 3.25
CA LEU A 21 -1.05 2.21 2.24
C LEU A 21 -2.15 3.16 2.74
N ASN A 22 -2.56 3.02 4.01
CA ASN A 22 -3.50 3.96 4.63
C ASN A 22 -2.95 5.38 4.69
N VAL A 23 -1.65 5.56 4.98
CA VAL A 23 -1.01 6.87 4.96
C VAL A 23 -1.04 7.44 3.54
N ILE A 24 -0.71 6.66 2.52
CA ILE A 24 -0.79 7.10 1.11
C ILE A 24 -2.22 7.57 0.78
N VAL A 25 -3.24 6.79 1.14
CA VAL A 25 -4.63 7.11 0.82
C VAL A 25 -5.14 8.31 1.63
N ASN A 26 -4.89 8.35 2.94
CA ASN A 26 -5.48 9.35 3.84
C ASN A 26 -4.70 10.66 3.88
N GLU A 27 -3.37 10.63 3.78
CA GLU A 27 -2.52 11.82 3.87
C GLU A 27 -2.19 12.43 2.50
N PHE A 28 -2.23 11.63 1.42
CA PHE A 28 -1.94 12.13 0.08
C PHE A 28 -3.18 12.10 -0.82
N MET A 29 -3.76 10.93 -1.10
CA MET A 29 -4.83 10.79 -2.11
C MET A 29 -6.10 11.59 -1.73
N LYS A 30 -6.62 11.43 -0.51
CA LYS A 30 -7.84 12.10 -0.05
C LYS A 30 -7.71 13.63 -0.04
N PRO A 31 -6.63 14.22 0.52
CA PRO A 31 -6.46 15.66 0.47
C PRO A 31 -6.38 16.19 -0.95
N LEU A 32 -5.66 15.51 -1.85
CA LEU A 32 -5.54 15.92 -3.25
C LEU A 32 -6.87 15.85 -4.02
N GLY A 33 -7.76 14.91 -3.65
CA GLY A 33 -9.09 14.78 -4.23
C GLY A 33 -10.18 15.67 -3.59
N THR A 34 -9.89 16.39 -2.51
CA THR A 34 -10.91 17.19 -1.79
C THR A 34 -11.11 18.55 -2.48
N PRO A 35 -12.31 18.86 -3.00
CA PRO A 35 -12.60 20.19 -3.54
C PRO A 35 -12.71 21.23 -2.42
N GLY A 36 -12.21 22.44 -2.67
CA GLY A 36 -12.28 23.55 -1.71
C GLY A 36 -11.06 23.74 -0.81
N GLN A 37 -9.91 23.15 -1.15
CA GLN A 37 -8.64 23.52 -0.53
C GLN A 37 -8.39 25.03 -0.64
N ARG A 38 -7.86 25.65 0.42
CA ARG A 38 -7.53 27.09 0.41
C ARG A 38 -6.57 27.38 -0.76
N GLY A 39 -7.07 28.10 -1.76
CA GLY A 39 -6.37 28.42 -3.01
C GLY A 39 -6.74 27.57 -4.24
N GLY A 40 -7.73 26.67 -4.17
CA GLY A 40 -8.15 25.81 -5.29
C GLY A 40 -7.47 24.42 -5.29
N GLN A 41 -7.90 23.54 -6.20
CA GLN A 41 -7.40 22.16 -6.35
C GLN A 41 -5.88 22.15 -6.60
N LEU A 42 -5.15 21.31 -5.86
CA LEU A 42 -3.71 21.09 -6.05
C LEU A 42 -3.41 20.30 -7.33
N LEU A 43 -4.25 19.32 -7.67
CA LEU A 43 -4.15 18.49 -8.86
C LEU A 43 -5.56 18.19 -9.39
N THR A 44 -5.66 17.91 -10.69
CA THR A 44 -6.90 17.41 -11.29
C THR A 44 -7.18 15.98 -10.83
N ASN A 45 -8.45 15.58 -10.86
CA ASN A 45 -8.83 14.19 -10.55
C ASN A 45 -8.13 13.17 -11.46
N GLU A 46 -7.81 13.55 -12.70
CA GLU A 46 -7.04 12.74 -13.64
C GLU A 46 -5.60 12.53 -13.16
N ASN A 47 -4.91 13.61 -12.75
CA ASN A 47 -3.55 13.52 -12.21
C ASN A 47 -3.51 12.70 -10.92
N VAL A 48 -4.48 12.88 -10.03
CA VAL A 48 -4.61 12.07 -8.81
C VAL A 48 -4.79 10.59 -9.17
N LYS A 49 -5.70 10.26 -10.09
CA LYS A 49 -5.86 8.87 -10.54
C LYS A 49 -4.59 8.31 -11.19
N SER A 50 -3.86 9.10 -11.98
CA SER A 50 -2.60 8.67 -12.58
C SER A 50 -1.50 8.43 -11.55
N ILE A 51 -1.44 9.20 -10.46
CA ILE A 51 -0.42 9.05 -9.41
C ILE A 51 -0.75 7.91 -8.43
N PHE A 52 -2.00 7.73 -8.02
CA PHE A 52 -2.36 6.72 -7.01
C PHE A 52 -2.89 5.42 -7.62
N GLY A 53 -3.27 5.43 -8.90
CA GLY A 53 -3.81 4.27 -9.60
C GLY A 53 -4.93 3.59 -8.80
N ASN A 54 -4.80 2.28 -8.65
CA ASN A 54 -5.71 1.40 -7.92
C ASN A 54 -5.17 0.99 -6.53
N ILE A 55 -4.37 1.84 -5.87
CA ILE A 55 -3.93 1.62 -4.48
C ILE A 55 -5.07 1.33 -3.51
N PRO A 56 -6.24 1.99 -3.57
CA PRO A 56 -7.35 1.66 -2.67
C PRO A 56 -7.80 0.20 -2.78
N ASP A 57 -7.74 -0.39 -3.97
CA ASP A 57 -8.09 -1.80 -4.18
C ASP A 57 -7.02 -2.72 -3.56
N ILE A 58 -5.73 -2.38 -3.73
CA ILE A 58 -4.62 -3.08 -3.06
C ILE A 58 -4.80 -3.00 -1.54
N LEU A 59 -5.06 -1.81 -1.01
CA LEU A 59 -5.29 -1.61 0.42
C LEU A 59 -6.42 -2.50 0.95
N ARG A 60 -7.53 -2.60 0.22
CA ARG A 60 -8.67 -3.47 0.60
C ARG A 60 -8.22 -4.92 0.70
N VAL A 61 -7.60 -5.46 -0.34
CA VAL A 61 -7.14 -6.86 -0.37
C VAL A 61 -6.17 -7.17 0.77
N HIS A 62 -5.18 -6.29 0.99
CA HIS A 62 -4.20 -6.47 2.07
C HIS A 62 -4.81 -6.29 3.47
N THR A 63 -5.85 -5.45 3.62
CA THR A 63 -6.60 -5.34 4.88
C THR A 63 -7.36 -6.63 5.19
N ASP A 64 -7.97 -7.25 4.17
CA ASP A 64 -8.67 -8.52 4.32
C ASP A 64 -7.71 -9.66 4.70
N ILE A 65 -6.52 -9.71 4.08
CA ILE A 65 -5.44 -10.65 4.46
C ILE A 65 -5.02 -10.42 5.91
N MET A 66 -4.74 -9.17 6.29
CA MET A 66 -4.33 -8.81 7.66
C MET A 66 -5.36 -9.25 8.70
N ASN A 67 -6.64 -8.98 8.46
CA ASN A 67 -7.73 -9.35 9.37
C ASN A 67 -7.84 -10.88 9.50
N GLY A 68 -7.77 -11.61 8.39
CA GLY A 68 -7.78 -13.08 8.41
C GLY A 68 -6.58 -13.68 9.16
N LEU A 69 -5.39 -13.11 8.97
CA LEU A 69 -4.18 -13.53 9.69
C LEU A 69 -4.28 -13.23 11.19
N GLU A 70 -4.82 -12.08 11.58
CA GLU A 70 -5.01 -11.69 12.98
C GLU A 70 -5.98 -12.61 13.70
N GLU A 71 -7.15 -12.87 13.11
CA GLU A 71 -8.13 -13.82 13.64
C GLU A 71 -7.52 -15.20 13.81
N ARG A 72 -6.70 -15.63 12.85
CA ARG A 72 -6.07 -16.95 12.88
C ARG A 72 -4.97 -17.06 13.95
N ILE A 73 -4.21 -16.01 14.18
CA ILE A 73 -3.22 -15.97 15.27
C ILE A 73 -3.91 -15.97 16.63
N ASN A 74 -5.05 -15.30 16.77
CA ASN A 74 -5.81 -15.27 18.02
C ASN A 74 -6.40 -16.64 18.36
N ASN A 75 -6.79 -17.43 17.36
CA ASN A 75 -7.32 -18.80 17.50
C ASN A 75 -6.30 -19.87 17.07
N TRP A 76 -5.01 -19.67 17.38
CA TRP A 76 -3.95 -20.52 16.86
C TRP A 76 -3.98 -21.95 17.43
N GLU A 77 -3.99 -22.95 16.54
CA GLU A 77 -3.92 -24.37 16.87
C GLU A 77 -2.73 -25.05 16.17
N SER A 78 -2.34 -26.23 16.65
CA SER A 78 -1.20 -27.01 16.12
C SER A 78 -1.33 -27.35 14.62
N ASN A 79 -2.56 -27.45 14.11
CA ASN A 79 -2.88 -27.83 12.73
C ASN A 79 -3.35 -26.64 11.86
N THR A 80 -3.16 -25.41 12.34
CA THR A 80 -3.59 -24.21 11.63
C THR A 80 -2.81 -24.01 10.31
N CYS A 81 -3.55 -23.86 9.20
CA CYS A 81 -3.00 -23.58 7.86
C CYS A 81 -3.43 -22.19 7.39
N ILE A 82 -2.52 -21.23 7.23
CA ILE A 82 -2.85 -19.87 6.75
C ILE A 82 -2.96 -19.75 5.21
N GLY A 83 -2.70 -20.85 4.51
CA GLY A 83 -2.68 -20.85 3.04
C GLY A 83 -4.06 -20.55 2.44
N ASP A 84 -5.14 -20.94 3.13
CA ASP A 84 -6.52 -20.68 2.71
C ASP A 84 -6.86 -19.19 2.66
N ILE A 85 -6.38 -18.39 3.61
CA ILE A 85 -6.56 -16.93 3.65
C ILE A 85 -5.90 -16.28 2.42
N LEU A 86 -4.66 -16.68 2.13
CA LEU A 86 -3.89 -16.12 1.01
C LEU A 86 -4.42 -16.61 -0.33
N LEU A 87 -4.82 -17.88 -0.44
CA LEU A 87 -5.45 -18.45 -1.63
C LEU A 87 -6.80 -17.77 -1.91
N GLY A 88 -7.61 -17.52 -0.87
CA GLY A 88 -8.88 -16.81 -1.02
C GLY A 88 -8.73 -15.38 -1.55
N GLN A 89 -7.58 -14.74 -1.34
CA GLN A 89 -7.28 -13.39 -1.84
C GLN A 89 -6.41 -13.40 -3.10
N SER A 90 -5.94 -14.56 -3.56
CA SER A 90 -5.01 -14.70 -4.68
C SER A 90 -5.60 -14.19 -6.00
N GLU A 91 -6.89 -14.46 -6.26
CA GLU A 91 -7.59 -13.96 -7.45
C GLU A 91 -7.65 -12.43 -7.46
N GLU A 92 -7.98 -11.81 -6.33
CA GLU A 92 -8.03 -10.36 -6.20
C GLU A 92 -6.63 -9.74 -6.32
N LEU A 93 -5.59 -10.34 -5.73
CA LEU A 93 -4.20 -9.92 -5.90
C LEU A 93 -3.80 -9.95 -7.39
N LEU A 94 -4.09 -11.04 -8.10
CA LEU A 94 -3.84 -11.18 -9.52
C LEU A 94 -4.66 -10.21 -10.38
N ARG A 95 -5.78 -9.71 -9.87
CA ARG A 95 -6.61 -8.69 -10.55
C ARG A 95 -6.05 -7.28 -10.35
N VAL A 96 -5.59 -6.93 -9.15
CA VAL A 96 -5.21 -5.55 -8.80
C VAL A 96 -3.73 -5.24 -9.05
N TYR A 97 -2.84 -6.23 -8.96
CA TYR A 97 -1.39 -5.99 -9.09
C TYR A 97 -0.90 -5.77 -10.52
N PRO A 98 -1.32 -6.54 -11.55
CA PRO A 98 -0.87 -6.31 -12.91
C PRO A 98 -1.10 -4.89 -13.43
N PRO A 99 -2.30 -4.29 -13.31
CA PRO A 99 -2.48 -2.91 -13.74
C PRO A 99 -1.59 -1.97 -12.92
N TYR A 100 -1.49 -2.15 -11.60
CA TYR A 100 -0.64 -1.31 -10.76
C TYR A 100 0.84 -1.30 -11.21
N ILE A 101 1.40 -2.49 -11.45
CA ILE A 101 2.80 -2.64 -11.89
C ILE A 101 3.00 -2.08 -13.30
N ASN A 102 2.08 -2.36 -14.22
CA ASN A 102 2.17 -1.89 -15.61
C ASN A 102 2.09 -0.36 -15.70
N TYR A 103 1.27 0.27 -14.86
CA TYR A 103 1.13 1.73 -14.81
C TYR A 103 2.12 2.41 -13.87
N PHE A 104 2.97 1.66 -13.16
CA PHE A 104 3.87 2.23 -12.14
C PHE A 104 4.85 3.26 -12.72
N GLU A 105 5.41 3.01 -13.92
CA GLU A 105 6.30 3.99 -14.57
C GLU A 105 5.55 5.27 -14.95
N VAL A 106 4.31 5.15 -15.44
CA VAL A 106 3.43 6.29 -15.75
C VAL A 106 3.10 7.06 -14.47
N THR A 107 2.79 6.36 -13.38
CA THR A 107 2.56 6.95 -12.06
C THR A 107 3.77 7.74 -11.58
N LYS A 108 4.98 7.19 -11.71
CA LYS A 108 6.22 7.83 -11.30
C LYS A 108 6.52 9.07 -12.13
N GLU A 109 6.31 9.00 -13.43
CA GLU A 109 6.45 10.15 -14.33
C GLU A 109 5.42 11.23 -14.03
N ALA A 110 4.15 10.86 -13.82
CA ALA A 110 3.08 11.78 -13.45
C ALA A 110 3.37 12.48 -12.12
N LEU A 111 3.87 11.75 -11.12
CA LEU A 111 4.27 12.32 -9.83
C LEU A 111 5.40 13.34 -10.00
N SER A 112 6.46 12.99 -10.74
CA SER A 112 7.60 13.87 -10.99
C SER A 112 7.21 15.12 -11.80
N SER A 113 6.38 14.93 -12.82
CA SER A 113 5.85 16.03 -13.65
C SER A 113 4.99 16.98 -12.82
N CYS A 114 4.08 16.44 -12.01
CA CYS A 114 3.24 17.23 -11.12
C CYS A 114 4.05 17.99 -10.06
N ASP A 115 5.07 17.34 -9.47
CA ASP A 115 5.97 17.96 -8.49
C ASP A 115 6.70 19.17 -9.09
N ARG A 116 7.19 19.04 -10.33
CA ARG A 116 7.86 20.13 -11.05
C ARG A 116 6.91 21.23 -11.52
N GLN A 117 5.71 20.86 -11.95
CA GLN A 117 4.75 21.78 -12.58
C GLN A 117 3.93 22.58 -11.56
N PHE A 118 3.67 22.01 -10.37
CA PHE A 118 2.79 22.59 -9.37
C PHE A 118 3.54 22.86 -8.05
N PRO A 119 4.07 24.08 -7.82
CA PRO A 119 4.81 24.41 -6.60
C PRO A 119 4.02 24.21 -5.29
N ARG A 120 2.69 24.37 -5.33
CA ARG A 120 1.83 24.09 -4.19
C ARG A 120 1.72 22.59 -3.89
N PHE A 121 1.74 21.75 -4.92
CA PHE A 121 1.79 20.30 -4.77
C PHE A 121 3.15 19.88 -4.21
N HIS A 122 4.25 20.47 -4.69
CA HIS A 122 5.59 20.25 -4.13
C HIS A 122 5.64 20.55 -2.62
N ALA A 123 5.14 21.72 -2.21
CA ALA A 123 5.06 22.08 -0.79
C ALA A 123 4.17 21.11 0.00
N PHE A 124 3.03 20.68 -0.58
CA PHE A 124 2.17 19.68 0.02
C PHE A 124 2.87 18.33 0.19
N LEU A 125 3.62 17.85 -0.81
CA LEU A 125 4.41 16.63 -0.72
C LEU A 125 5.43 16.74 0.41
N LYS A 126 6.24 17.80 0.44
CA LYS A 126 7.26 17.99 1.49
C LYS A 126 6.68 18.06 2.89
N CYS A 127 5.56 18.77 3.06
CA CYS A 127 4.84 18.81 4.33
C CYS A 127 4.38 17.41 4.77
N ASN A 128 3.79 16.61 3.87
CA ASN A 128 3.35 15.26 4.23
C ASN A 128 4.53 14.28 4.41
N GLU A 129 5.59 14.36 3.61
CA GLU A 129 6.79 13.52 3.74
C GLU A 129 7.51 13.75 5.07
N SER A 130 7.42 14.95 5.65
CA SER A 130 7.97 15.28 6.97
C SER A 130 7.20 14.68 8.15
N LYS A 131 5.99 14.18 7.91
CA LYS A 131 5.15 13.57 8.94
C LYS A 131 5.77 12.26 9.45
N PRO A 132 5.74 11.98 10.77
CA PRO A 132 6.30 10.75 11.32
C PRO A 132 5.63 9.49 10.75
N GLU A 133 4.37 9.59 10.32
CA GLU A 133 3.59 8.53 9.70
C GLU A 133 4.19 8.03 8.38
N CYS A 134 4.90 8.90 7.64
CA CYS A 134 5.57 8.56 6.38
C CYS A 134 6.94 7.91 6.59
N GLY A 135 7.43 7.78 7.83
CA GLY A 135 8.69 7.10 8.14
C GLY A 135 9.93 7.74 7.50
N ARG A 136 9.87 9.04 7.17
CA ARG A 136 10.89 9.77 6.39
C ARG A 136 11.08 9.24 4.96
N GLN A 137 10.10 8.53 4.43
CA GLN A 137 10.08 8.07 3.04
C GLN A 137 9.35 9.07 2.16
N THR A 138 9.82 9.22 0.93
CA THR A 138 9.16 10.01 -0.11
C THR A 138 7.92 9.29 -0.63
N LEU A 139 6.97 10.03 -1.21
CA LEU A 139 5.78 9.39 -1.80
C LEU A 139 6.16 8.34 -2.85
N SER A 140 7.19 8.59 -3.65
CA SER A 140 7.71 7.63 -4.63
C SER A 140 8.19 6.31 -3.99
N GLU A 141 8.89 6.40 -2.85
CA GLU A 141 9.33 5.22 -2.09
C GLU A 141 8.16 4.48 -1.41
N LEU A 142 7.09 5.19 -1.05
CA LEU A 142 5.88 4.55 -0.55
C LEU A 142 5.13 3.82 -1.68
N LEU A 143 5.07 4.42 -2.87
CA LEU A 143 4.41 3.85 -4.05
C LEU A 143 5.14 2.62 -4.62
N ILE A 144 6.46 2.46 -4.40
CA ILE A 144 7.16 1.23 -4.80
C ILE A 144 6.91 0.06 -3.85
N THR A 145 6.42 0.31 -2.63
CA THR A 145 6.23 -0.75 -1.63
C THR A 145 5.32 -1.90 -2.07
N PRO A 146 4.20 -1.70 -2.80
CA PRO A 146 3.37 -2.81 -3.26
C PRO A 146 4.14 -3.70 -4.24
N VAL A 147 4.89 -3.11 -5.18
CA VAL A 147 5.69 -3.85 -6.17
C VAL A 147 6.69 -4.79 -5.46
N GLN A 148 7.29 -4.32 -4.36
CA GLN A 148 8.23 -5.10 -3.55
C GLN A 148 7.54 -6.05 -2.56
N ARG A 149 6.24 -5.88 -2.27
CA ARG A 149 5.50 -6.67 -1.27
C ARG A 149 5.29 -8.10 -1.74
N ILE A 150 4.91 -8.29 -3.01
CA ILE A 150 4.63 -9.64 -3.56
C ILE A 150 5.84 -10.58 -3.45
N PRO A 151 7.06 -10.22 -3.91
CA PRO A 151 8.23 -11.07 -3.73
C PRO A 151 8.53 -11.38 -2.25
N ARG A 152 8.36 -10.40 -1.35
CA ARG A 152 8.58 -10.60 0.09
C ARG A 152 7.60 -11.59 0.71
N ILE A 153 6.32 -11.51 0.35
CA ILE A 153 5.31 -12.48 0.80
C ILE A 153 5.68 -13.88 0.32
N ILE A 154 6.07 -14.03 -0.95
CA ILE A 154 6.51 -15.32 -1.51
C ILE A 154 7.71 -15.88 -0.73
N LEU A 155 8.72 -15.06 -0.44
CA LEU A 155 9.89 -15.48 0.33
C LEU A 155 9.53 -15.92 1.76
N LEU A 156 8.66 -15.18 2.45
CA LEU A 156 8.19 -15.54 3.79
C LEU A 156 7.42 -16.87 3.78
N LEU A 157 6.60 -17.10 2.76
CA LEU A 157 5.85 -18.35 2.62
C LEU A 157 6.76 -19.53 2.26
N GLN A 158 7.75 -19.34 1.39
CA GLN A 158 8.73 -20.38 1.06
C GLN A 158 9.57 -20.78 2.28
N GLY A 159 9.88 -19.84 3.18
CA GLY A 159 10.52 -20.16 4.46
C GLY A 159 9.64 -20.94 5.45
N THR A 160 8.36 -21.16 5.13
CA THR A 160 7.38 -21.90 5.96
C THR A 160 7.17 -23.35 5.49
N ILE A 161 7.56 -23.68 4.25
CA ILE A 161 7.36 -25.01 3.62
C ILE A 161 8.52 -25.94 3.94
#